data_AF-N1Z604-F1
#
_entry.id   AF-N1Z604-F1
#
_cell.length_a   1.000
_cell.length_b   1.000
_cell.length_c   1.000
_cell.angle_alpha   90.00
_cell.angle_beta   90.00
_cell.angle_gamma   90.00
#
_symmetry.space_group_name_H-M   'P 1'
#
loop_
_entity.id
_entity.type
_entity.pdbx_description
1 polymer ?
#
loop_
_entity_poly.entity_id
_entity_poly.type
_entity_poly.pdbx_seq_one_letter_code
_entity_poly.pdbx_strand_id
1 'polypeptide(L)'
;MTEKQRKLLFVLAKQRGMDNELLHSYVETQTGKQSITEVTTQEAKTLIDGLQEKKQTVKGYITEKQLKYVKGLCQCLSWEEKALRQFIEKQYGISNVNWLTSKQAAKLIEGLKNIWEKDKRG
;
A
#
# COMPACT_ATOMS: atom_id res chain seq x y z
N MET A 1 14.71 0.37 -18.21
CA MET A 1 13.75 0.97 -17.25
C MET A 1 12.85 1.94 -18.02
N THR A 2 11.57 2.07 -17.67
CA THR A 2 10.69 3.07 -18.31
C THR A 2 10.92 4.49 -17.75
N GLU A 3 10.58 5.52 -18.51
CA GLU A 3 10.72 6.92 -18.05
C GLU A 3 9.92 7.20 -16.77
N LYS A 4 8.72 6.61 -16.65
CA LYS A 4 7.88 6.70 -15.44
C LYS A 4 8.57 6.10 -14.22
N GLN A 5 9.17 4.92 -14.36
CA GLN A 5 9.92 4.28 -13.28
C GLN A 5 11.15 5.09 -12.89
N ARG A 6 11.88 5.63 -13.87
CA ARG A 6 13.05 6.49 -13.61
C ARG A 6 12.64 7.69 -12.76
N LYS A 7 11.60 8.43 -13.18
CA LYS A 7 11.08 9.59 -12.43
C LYS A 7 10.66 9.19 -11.01
N LEU A 8 9.93 8.09 -10.86
CA LEU A 8 9.49 7.61 -9.55
C LEU A 8 10.67 7.23 -8.63
N LEU A 9 11.68 6.55 -9.17
CA LEU A 9 12.89 6.17 -8.43
C LEU A 9 13.60 7.40 -7.86
N PHE A 10 13.81 8.44 -8.68
CA PHE A 10 14.41 9.70 -8.23
C PHE A 10 13.57 10.43 -7.16
N VAL A 11 12.25 10.46 -7.33
CA VAL A 11 11.35 11.09 -6.34
C VAL A 11 11.44 10.37 -5.00
N LEU A 12 11.37 9.04 -4.99
CA LEU A 12 11.46 8.24 -3.76
C LEU A 12 12.83 8.37 -3.10
N ALA A 13 13.91 8.34 -3.87
CA ALA A 13 15.26 8.55 -3.36
C ALA A 13 15.38 9.92 -2.67
N LYS A 14 14.89 10.99 -3.32
CA LYS A 14 14.87 12.33 -2.74
C LYS A 14 14.03 12.41 -1.46
N GLN A 15 12.87 11.74 -1.42
CA GLN A 15 12.05 11.66 -0.20
C GLN A 15 12.76 10.98 0.96
N ARG A 16 13.71 10.09 0.68
CA ARG A 16 14.57 9.44 1.67
C ARG A 16 15.86 10.20 1.98
N GLY A 17 16.02 11.41 1.45
CA GLY A 17 17.23 12.22 1.64
C GLY A 17 18.46 11.68 0.90
N MET A 18 18.27 10.81 -0.10
CA MET A 18 19.38 10.34 -0.93
C MET A 18 19.76 11.41 -1.95
N ASP A 19 21.06 11.73 -1.99
CA ASP A 19 21.65 12.47 -3.09
C ASP A 19 21.93 11.55 -4.30
N ASN A 20 22.50 12.13 -5.36
CA ASN A 20 22.71 11.38 -6.60
C ASN A 20 23.76 10.27 -6.43
N GLU A 21 24.81 10.51 -5.65
CA GLU A 21 25.86 9.52 -5.40
C GLU A 21 25.33 8.33 -4.60
N LEU A 22 24.55 8.60 -3.54
CA LEU A 22 23.93 7.56 -2.73
C LEU A 22 22.88 6.77 -3.53
N LEU A 23 22.14 7.43 -4.44
CA LEU A 23 21.24 6.73 -5.34
C LEU A 23 22.00 5.81 -6.31
N HIS A 24 23.11 6.27 -6.88
CA HIS A 24 23.96 5.45 -7.74
C HIS A 24 24.53 4.23 -6.99
N SER A 25 25.05 4.44 -5.78
CA SER A 25 25.53 3.36 -4.91
C SER A 25 24.43 2.36 -4.55
N TYR A 26 23.22 2.84 -4.25
CA TYR A 26 22.05 1.98 -4.01
C TYR A 26 21.69 1.13 -5.25
N VAL A 27 21.68 1.75 -6.44
CA VAL A 27 21.41 1.04 -7.70
C VAL A 27 22.46 -0.05 -7.96
N GLU A 28 23.74 0.28 -7.81
CA GLU A 28 24.84 -0.66 -8.00
C GLU A 28 24.76 -1.82 -7.01
N THR A 29 24.51 -1.53 -5.73
CA THR A 29 24.40 -2.56 -4.68
C THR A 29 23.26 -3.55 -4.95
N GLN A 30 22.12 -3.08 -5.45
CA GLN A 30 20.94 -3.92 -5.65
C GLN A 30 20.90 -4.64 -7.01
N THR A 31 21.61 -4.12 -8.03
CA THR A 31 21.51 -4.62 -9.40
C THR A 31 22.85 -5.06 -10.00
N GLY A 32 23.97 -4.72 -9.36
CA GLY A 32 25.33 -4.91 -9.90
C GLY A 32 25.69 -3.98 -11.06
N LYS A 33 24.84 -2.99 -11.38
CA LYS A 33 25.01 -2.13 -12.55
C LYS A 33 25.56 -0.76 -12.17
N GLN A 34 26.57 -0.34 -12.89
CA GLN A 34 27.22 0.96 -12.69
C GLN A 34 26.41 2.10 -13.32
N SER A 35 25.63 1.82 -14.36
CA SER A 35 24.78 2.82 -14.99
C SER A 35 23.28 2.55 -14.77
N ILE A 36 22.57 3.61 -14.36
CA ILE A 36 21.10 3.61 -14.27
C ILE A 36 20.42 3.37 -15.62
N THR A 37 21.13 3.57 -16.74
CA THR A 37 20.62 3.29 -18.09
C THR A 37 20.54 1.79 -18.40
N GLU A 38 21.37 0.98 -17.73
CA GLU A 38 21.41 -0.48 -17.90
C GLU A 38 20.34 -1.18 -17.05
N VAL A 39 19.73 -0.46 -16.11
CA VAL A 39 18.67 -0.97 -15.24
C VAL A 39 17.45 -1.34 -16.07
N THR A 40 17.04 -2.61 -16.00
CA THR A 40 15.86 -3.14 -16.67
C THR A 40 14.57 -2.68 -15.98
N THR A 41 13.44 -2.87 -16.65
CA THR A 41 12.12 -2.57 -16.09
C THR A 41 11.84 -3.39 -14.81
N GLN A 42 12.33 -4.62 -14.74
CA GLN A 42 12.13 -5.51 -13.60
C GLN A 42 13.01 -5.10 -12.40
N GLU A 43 14.29 -4.80 -12.63
CA GLU A 43 15.19 -4.30 -11.58
C GLU A 43 14.73 -2.94 -11.04
N ALA A 44 14.29 -2.04 -11.93
CA ALA A 44 13.71 -0.76 -11.53
C ALA A 44 12.51 -0.93 -10.59
N LYS A 45 11.68 -1.95 -10.83
CA LYS A 45 10.56 -2.28 -9.93
C LYS A 45 11.07 -2.69 -8.55
N THR A 46 12.09 -3.55 -8.47
CA THR A 46 12.70 -3.95 -7.19
C THR A 46 13.29 -2.76 -6.44
N LEU A 47 14.02 -1.89 -7.14
CA LEU A 47 14.62 -0.67 -6.56
C LEU A 47 13.55 0.26 -5.97
N ILE A 48 12.48 0.52 -6.74
CA ILE A 48 11.32 1.32 -6.32
C ILE A 48 10.63 0.67 -5.13
N ASP A 49 10.39 -0.64 -5.19
CA ASP A 49 9.75 -1.40 -4.11
C ASP A 49 10.55 -1.35 -2.80
N GLY A 50 11.89 -1.30 -2.87
CA GLY A 50 12.77 -1.16 -1.71
C GLY A 50 12.77 0.25 -1.10
N LEU A 51 12.60 1.29 -1.94
CA LEU A 51 12.50 2.69 -1.48
C LEU A 51 11.07 3.09 -1.08
N GLN A 52 10.06 2.37 -1.55
CA GLN A 52 8.70 2.54 -1.04
C GLN A 52 8.60 1.95 0.36
N GLU A 53 8.06 2.72 1.31
CA GLU A 53 7.59 2.15 2.57
C GLU A 53 6.41 1.23 2.25
N LYS A 54 6.69 -0.05 1.98
CA LYS A 54 5.65 -1.06 2.09
C LYS A 54 5.31 -1.12 3.56
N LYS A 55 4.12 -0.62 3.94
CA LYS A 55 3.46 -1.10 5.16
C LYS A 55 3.28 -2.60 4.97
N GLN A 56 4.29 -3.36 5.37
CA GLN A 56 4.26 -4.81 5.29
C GLN A 56 3.17 -5.28 6.23
N THR A 57 1.99 -5.48 5.66
CA THR A 57 0.95 -6.24 6.31
C THR A 57 1.49 -7.65 6.49
N VAL A 58 1.53 -8.13 7.73
CA VAL A 58 2.04 -9.46 8.07
C VAL A 58 1.35 -10.50 7.19
N LYS A 59 2.12 -11.41 6.57
CA LYS A 59 1.59 -12.41 5.65
C LYS A 59 0.47 -13.21 6.35
N GLY A 60 -0.73 -13.24 5.77
CA GLY A 60 -1.93 -13.84 6.38
C GLY A 60 -2.94 -12.81 6.91
N TYR A 61 -2.49 -11.58 7.16
CA TYR A 61 -3.33 -10.45 7.56
C TYR A 61 -3.82 -9.64 6.36
N ILE A 62 -4.63 -8.61 6.62
CA ILE A 62 -5.23 -7.73 5.62
C ILE A 62 -4.12 -7.17 4.73
N THR A 63 -4.27 -7.30 3.42
CA THR A 63 -3.28 -6.76 2.49
C THR A 63 -3.39 -5.25 2.38
N GLU A 64 -2.32 -4.57 1.95
CA GLU A 64 -2.35 -3.12 1.69
C GLU A 64 -3.46 -2.72 0.71
N LYS A 65 -3.69 -3.53 -0.33
CA LYS A 65 -4.77 -3.31 -1.31
C LYS A 65 -6.15 -3.38 -0.66
N GLN A 66 -6.38 -4.35 0.22
CA GLN A 66 -7.64 -4.47 0.96
C GLN A 66 -7.81 -3.31 1.95
N LEU A 67 -6.76 -2.93 2.68
CA LEU A 67 -6.81 -1.80 3.61
C LEU A 67 -7.13 -0.49 2.88
N LYS A 68 -6.50 -0.23 1.73
CA LYS A 68 -6.81 0.93 0.87
C LYS A 68 -8.28 0.90 0.43
N TYR A 69 -8.79 -0.27 0.05
CA TYR A 69 -10.17 -0.41 -0.38
C TYR A 69 -11.17 -0.16 0.76
N VAL A 70 -10.92 -0.71 1.96
CA VAL A 70 -11.71 -0.44 3.17
C VAL A 70 -11.75 1.05 3.47
N LYS A 71 -10.60 1.74 3.44
CA LYS A 71 -10.53 3.19 3.67
C LYS A 71 -11.32 3.99 2.64
N GLY A 72 -11.26 3.60 1.36
CA GLY A 72 -12.06 4.22 0.30
C GLY A 72 -13.57 4.07 0.54
N LEU A 73 -14.03 2.89 0.94
CA LEU A 73 -15.45 2.68 1.28
C LEU A 73 -15.87 3.51 2.51
N CYS A 74 -15.03 3.60 3.54
CA CYS A 74 -15.31 4.45 4.69
C CYS A 74 -15.44 5.92 4.28
N GLN A 75 -14.57 6.42 3.38
CA GLN A 75 -14.69 7.78 2.84
C GLN A 75 -16.02 7.97 2.09
N CYS A 76 -16.43 7.02 1.25
CA CYS A 76 -17.71 7.08 0.55
C CYS A 76 -18.92 7.07 1.48
N LEU A 77 -18.80 6.46 2.66
CA LEU A 77 -19.82 6.40 3.70
C LEU A 77 -19.73 7.57 4.69
N SER A 78 -18.75 8.48 4.55
CA SER A 78 -18.40 9.49 5.55
C SER A 78 -18.14 8.89 6.95
N TRP A 79 -17.64 7.66 7.01
CA TRP A 79 -17.27 6.98 8.25
C TRP A 79 -15.89 7.40 8.71
N GLU A 80 -15.82 7.88 9.95
CA GLU A 80 -14.57 8.08 10.66
C GLU A 80 -13.95 6.75 11.12
N GLU A 81 -12.67 6.78 11.48
CA GLU A 81 -11.94 5.61 11.96
C GLU A 81 -12.60 4.96 13.19
N LYS A 82 -13.23 5.75 14.05
CA LYS A 82 -13.98 5.26 15.22
C LYS A 82 -15.17 4.37 14.81
N ALA A 83 -15.92 4.76 13.78
CA ALA A 83 -17.07 4.00 13.29
C ALA A 83 -16.62 2.67 12.68
N LEU A 84 -15.56 2.70 11.86
CA LEU A 84 -14.95 1.50 11.30
C LEU A 84 -14.47 0.56 12.42
N ARG A 85 -13.77 1.08 13.43
CA ARG A 85 -13.30 0.29 14.57
C ARG A 85 -14.45 -0.38 15.31
N GLN A 86 -15.50 0.35 15.66
CA GLN A 86 -16.68 -0.21 16.34
C GLN A 86 -17.36 -1.29 15.51
N PHE A 87 -17.43 -1.11 14.19
CA PHE A 87 -17.98 -2.11 13.28
C PHE A 87 -17.13 -3.40 13.27
N ILE A 88 -15.80 -3.26 13.17
CA ILE A 88 -14.88 -4.41 13.19
C ILE A 88 -14.92 -5.12 14.56
N GLU A 89 -14.93 -4.38 15.67
CA GLU A 89 -15.04 -4.94 17.01
C GLU A 89 -16.32 -5.75 17.19
N LYS A 90 -17.46 -5.22 16.71
CA LYS A 90 -18.75 -5.92 16.78
C LYS A 90 -18.79 -7.21 15.94
N GLN A 91 -18.12 -7.24 14.79
CA GLN A 91 -18.17 -8.37 13.86
C GLN A 91 -17.12 -9.44 14.15
N TYR A 92 -15.94 -9.04 14.63
CA TYR A 92 -14.77 -9.92 14.71
C TYR A 92 -14.08 -9.92 16.08
N GLY A 93 -14.50 -9.06 17.03
CA GLY A 93 -13.81 -8.88 18.31
C GLY A 93 -12.40 -8.29 18.20
N ILE A 94 -12.08 -7.65 17.07
CA ILE A 94 -10.75 -7.10 16.75
C ILE A 94 -10.83 -5.59 16.74
N SER A 95 -9.94 -4.93 17.49
CA SER A 95 -9.93 -3.46 17.65
C SER A 95 -9.14 -2.72 16.58
N ASN A 96 -8.29 -3.42 15.82
CA ASN A 96 -7.43 -2.83 14.80
C ASN A 96 -7.63 -3.52 13.46
N VAL A 97 -8.00 -2.75 12.43
CA VAL A 97 -8.22 -3.25 11.07
C VAL A 97 -6.99 -3.98 10.50
N ASN A 98 -5.78 -3.58 10.89
CA ASN A 98 -4.53 -4.21 10.44
C ASN A 98 -4.34 -5.65 10.97
N TRP A 99 -5.10 -6.05 12.00
CA TRP A 99 -5.06 -7.39 12.58
C TRP A 99 -6.13 -8.33 12.03
N LEU A 100 -6.96 -7.86 11.09
CA LEU A 100 -7.83 -8.76 10.36
C LEU A 100 -7.01 -9.67 9.46
N THR A 101 -7.41 -10.93 9.36
CA THR A 101 -6.91 -11.82 8.31
C THR A 101 -7.34 -11.31 6.93
N SER A 102 -6.61 -11.68 5.88
CA SER A 102 -7.04 -11.36 4.50
C SER A 102 -8.46 -11.85 4.19
N LYS A 103 -8.89 -12.98 4.78
CA LYS A 103 -10.25 -13.51 4.63
C LYS A 103 -11.29 -12.65 5.36
N GLN A 104 -11.01 -12.24 6.60
CA GLN A 104 -11.90 -11.34 7.34
C GLN A 104 -12.00 -9.97 6.65
N ALA A 105 -10.89 -9.46 6.12
CA ALA A 105 -10.89 -8.21 5.37
C ALA A 105 -11.75 -8.27 4.10
N ALA A 106 -11.75 -9.40 3.38
CA ALA A 106 -12.64 -9.58 2.22
C ALA A 106 -14.13 -9.51 2.63
N LYS A 107 -14.51 -10.20 3.72
CA LYS A 107 -15.87 -10.14 4.27
C LYS A 107 -16.26 -8.74 4.76
N LEU A 108 -15.32 -8.03 5.40
CA LEU A 108 -15.52 -6.64 5.82
C LEU A 108 -15.82 -5.75 4.61
N ILE A 109 -15.07 -5.91 3.52
CA ILE A 109 -15.29 -5.15 2.27
C ILE A 109 -16.69 -5.40 1.71
N GLU A 110 -17.14 -6.66 1.67
CA GLU A 110 -18.50 -7.01 1.23
C GLU A 110 -19.57 -6.37 2.13
N GLY A 111 -19.38 -6.41 3.45
CA GLY A 111 -20.26 -5.75 4.40
C GLY A 111 -20.37 -4.24 4.18
N LEU A 112 -19.24 -3.56 4.01
CA LEU A 112 -19.19 -2.12 3.75
C LEU A 112 -19.82 -1.74 2.40
N LYS A 113 -19.62 -2.55 1.35
CA LYS A 113 -20.29 -2.35 0.05
C LYS A 113 -21.80 -2.42 0.19
N ASN A 114 -22.31 -3.43 0.90
CA ASN A 114 -23.75 -3.60 1.11
C ASN A 114 -24.37 -2.42 1.88
N ILE A 115 -23.64 -1.85 2.84
CA ILE A 115 -24.07 -0.65 3.56
C ILE A 115 -24.13 0.54 2.59
N TRP A 116 -23.06 0.74 1.82
CA TRP A 116 -22.97 1.85 0.85
C TRP A 116 -24.02 1.77 -0.25
N GLU A 117 -24.33 0.58 -0.75
CA GLU A 117 -25.40 0.38 -1.74
C GLU A 117 -26.78 0.69 -1.17
N LYS A 118 -27.03 0.41 0.11
CA LYS A 118 -28.28 0.76 0.78
C LYS A 118 -28.38 2.25 1.02
N ASP A 119 -27.30 2.88 1.48
CA ASP A 119 -27.20 4.32 1.72
C ASP A 119 -27.50 5.13 0.45
N LYS A 120 -27.02 4.66 -0.72
CA LYS A 120 -27.31 5.27 -2.03
C LYS A 120 -28.75 5.13 -2.53
N ARG A 121 -29.51 4.17 -2.01
CA ARG A 121 -30.88 3.87 -2.46
C ARG A 121 -31.95 4.51 -1.56
N GLY A 122 -31.55 4.99 -0.37
CA GLY A 122 -32.40 5.78 0.53
C GLY A 122 -32.32 7.26 0.19
#